data_AF-A0A8J1YB67-F1
#
_entry.id   AF-A0A8J1YB67-F1
#
_cell.length_a   1.000
_cell.length_b   1.000
_cell.length_c   1.000
_cell.angle_alpha   90.00
_cell.angle_beta   90.00
_cell.angle_gamma   90.00
#
_symmetry.space_group_name_H-M   'P 1'
#
loop_
_entity.id
_entity.type
_entity.pdbx_description
1 polymer ?
#
loop_
_entity_poly.entity_id
_entity_poly.type
_entity_poly.pdbx_seq_one_letter_code
_entity_poly.pdbx_strand_id
1 'polypeptide(L)'
;GRAVSTLSVNQILYMGQGKPSSDYTLQDGNRKSMLLVNSGYPRASFWDDSFLNSQPHLATPQATNMLVSEYNISEAILVEAHNQIAEVHQLRPEELARPYTGVMHYWKGASLYSWKAGANLEIISKQMIKPFKDANVHIVGSCYSNSQWMEGALDSVEVLLDRYYNQQNDTWI
;
A
#
# COMPACT_ATOMS: atom_id res chain seq x y z
N GLY A 1 -8.98 6.67 13.01
CA GLY A 1 -9.33 7.96 12.38
C GLY A 1 -8.33 8.28 11.30
N ARG A 2 -8.51 9.36 10.51
CA ARG A 2 -7.50 9.79 9.53
C ARG A 2 -7.32 11.32 9.46
N ALA A 3 -6.13 11.76 9.07
CA ALA A 3 -5.86 13.13 8.62
C ALA A 3 -5.45 13.10 7.14
N VAL A 4 -5.78 14.17 6.41
CA VAL A 4 -5.44 14.35 5.00
C VAL A 4 -4.70 15.68 4.86
N SER A 5 -3.63 15.67 4.08
CA SER A 5 -2.74 16.81 3.89
C SER A 5 -2.36 16.99 2.42
N THR A 6 -1.95 18.20 2.08
CA THR A 6 -1.31 18.53 0.80
C THR A 6 0.18 18.16 0.78
N LEU A 7 0.81 17.92 1.93
CA LEU A 7 2.20 17.44 2.06
C LEU A 7 2.39 16.06 1.41
N SER A 8 3.64 15.63 1.27
CA SER A 8 4.01 14.36 0.66
C SER A 8 3.44 13.16 1.42
N VAL A 9 3.29 13.23 2.75
CA VAL A 9 2.64 12.16 3.57
C VAL A 9 1.23 11.84 3.07
N ASN A 10 0.54 12.82 2.47
CA ASN A 10 -0.82 12.76 1.92
C ASN A 10 -1.91 12.33 2.92
N GLN A 11 -1.91 11.07 3.37
CA GLN A 11 -2.86 10.55 4.33
C GLN A 11 -2.15 9.93 5.52
N ILE A 12 -2.61 10.28 6.71
CA ILE A 12 -2.16 9.71 7.98
C ILE A 12 -3.33 8.93 8.58
N LEU A 13 -3.16 7.63 8.79
CA LEU A 13 -4.15 6.78 9.44
C LEU A 13 -3.75 6.53 10.89
N TYR A 14 -4.65 6.86 11.81
CA TYR A 14 -4.52 6.53 13.23
C TYR A 14 -5.25 5.22 13.48
N MET A 15 -4.49 4.16 13.69
CA MET A 15 -5.05 2.89 14.13
C MET A 15 -5.44 3.04 15.60
N GLY A 16 -6.73 2.88 15.89
CA GLY A 16 -7.20 2.84 17.26
C GLY A 16 -6.68 1.58 17.93
N GLN A 17 -6.35 1.67 19.22
CA GLN A 17 -6.22 0.49 20.05
C GLN A 17 -7.63 -0.12 20.16
N GLY A 18 -7.80 -1.39 19.80
CA GLY A 18 -8.99 -2.14 20.18
C GLY A 18 -9.16 -2.08 21.70
N LYS A 19 -10.37 -2.33 22.22
CA LYS A 19 -10.55 -2.51 23.67
C LYS A 19 -9.48 -3.50 24.16
N PRO A 20 -8.79 -3.24 25.28
CA PRO A 20 -7.84 -4.20 25.83
C PRO A 20 -8.60 -5.52 26.04
N SER A 21 -8.32 -6.52 25.22
CA SER A 21 -8.71 -7.90 25.53
C SER A 21 -7.93 -8.29 26.77
N SER A 22 -8.62 -8.84 27.76
CA SER A 22 -8.06 -9.27 29.07
C SER A 22 -6.86 -10.21 28.99
N ASP A 23 -6.58 -10.77 27.81
CA ASP A 23 -5.69 -11.91 27.63
C ASP A 23 -4.35 -11.58 26.97
N TYR A 24 -4.08 -10.31 26.67
CA TYR A 24 -2.74 -9.88 26.27
C TYR A 24 -2.23 -8.88 27.30
N THR A 25 -1.15 -9.25 27.99
CA THR A 25 -0.31 -8.35 28.80
C THR A 25 0.36 -7.33 27.86
N LEU A 26 -0.43 -6.45 27.27
CA LEU A 26 0.05 -5.18 26.74
C LEU A 26 0.63 -4.46 27.95
N GLN A 27 1.92 -4.17 27.92
CA GLN A 27 2.56 -3.33 28.93
C GLN A 27 1.66 -2.13 29.23
N ASP A 28 1.24 -2.01 30.50
CA ASP A 28 0.40 -0.91 30.97
C ASP A 28 0.95 0.41 30.44
N GLY A 29 0.19 1.07 29.56
CA GLY A 29 0.50 2.41 29.09
C GLY A 29 1.12 2.56 27.71
N ASN A 30 1.31 1.50 26.91
CA ASN A 30 1.69 1.72 25.50
C ASN A 30 0.49 2.19 24.65
N ARG A 31 0.13 3.47 24.81
CA ARG A 31 -0.87 4.18 24.00
C ARG A 31 -0.32 4.62 22.63
N LYS A 32 0.90 4.25 22.27
CA LYS A 32 1.54 4.67 21.03
C LYS A 32 0.84 3.95 19.88
N SER A 33 0.01 4.69 19.14
CA SER A 33 -0.72 4.16 17.99
C SER A 33 0.24 3.84 16.86
N MET A 34 -0.04 2.77 16.14
CA MET A 34 0.57 2.55 14.83
C MET A 34 0.06 3.63 13.88
N LEU A 35 0.99 4.36 13.26
CA LEU A 35 0.72 5.38 12.27
C LEU A 35 1.01 4.81 10.90
N LEU A 36 0.01 4.79 10.01
CA LEU A 36 0.27 4.52 8.59
C LEU A 36 0.29 5.84 7.83
N VAL A 37 1.42 6.12 7.20
CA VAL A 37 1.54 7.19 6.20
C VAL A 37 1.35 6.56 4.82
N ASN A 38 0.41 7.09 4.04
CA ASN A 38 0.13 6.61 2.69
C ASN A 38 0.22 7.74 1.66
N SER A 39 1.28 7.68 0.87
CA SER A 39 1.52 8.58 -0.25
C SER A 39 1.10 7.91 -1.55
N GLY A 40 -0.19 8.05 -1.90
CA GLY A 40 -0.69 7.61 -3.21
C GLY A 40 -0.06 8.37 -4.39
N TYR A 41 -0.29 7.87 -5.61
CA TYR A 41 0.11 8.57 -6.84
C TYR A 41 -0.57 9.96 -6.94
N PRO A 42 0.14 11.02 -7.38
CA PRO A 42 1.53 11.05 -7.88
C PRO A 42 2.60 11.30 -6.81
N ARG A 43 2.23 11.40 -5.52
CA ARG A 43 3.14 11.82 -4.43
C ARG A 43 4.08 10.71 -3.93
N ALA A 44 3.84 9.45 -4.30
CA ALA A 44 4.67 8.33 -3.91
C ALA A 44 6.15 8.52 -4.28
N SER A 45 6.45 9.16 -5.42
CA SER A 45 7.83 9.34 -5.92
C SER A 45 8.71 10.21 -5.02
N PHE A 46 8.12 11.07 -4.20
CA PHE A 46 8.86 11.86 -3.20
C PHE A 46 9.61 10.95 -2.22
N TRP A 47 9.02 9.78 -1.90
CA TRP A 47 9.56 8.82 -0.94
C TRP A 47 10.44 7.76 -1.58
N ASP A 48 10.76 7.84 -2.86
CA ASP A 48 11.76 6.94 -3.43
C ASP A 48 13.12 7.24 -2.75
N ASP A 49 13.70 6.26 -2.07
CA ASP A 49 14.98 6.39 -1.35
C ASP A 49 16.09 6.94 -2.24
N SER A 50 16.05 6.69 -3.56
CA SER A 50 17.02 7.27 -4.50
C SER A 50 16.93 8.78 -4.63
N PHE A 51 15.73 9.35 -4.46
CA PHE A 51 15.48 10.79 -4.48
C PHE A 51 15.99 11.45 -3.19
N LEU A 52 15.67 10.88 -2.03
CA LEU A 52 16.03 11.46 -0.73
C LEU A 52 17.51 11.27 -0.37
N ASN A 53 18.12 10.15 -0.75
CA ASN A 53 19.58 9.95 -0.57
C ASN A 53 20.42 10.80 -1.54
N SER A 54 19.83 11.40 -2.57
CA SER A 54 20.52 12.33 -3.50
C SER A 54 20.57 13.78 -3.00
N GLN A 55 19.87 14.09 -1.89
CA GLN A 55 19.79 15.42 -1.26
C GLN A 55 20.42 15.36 0.15
N PRO A 56 21.76 15.48 0.28
CA PRO A 56 22.50 15.05 1.48
C PRO A 56 22.38 15.97 2.70
N HIS A 57 21.47 16.96 2.73
CA HIS A 57 21.51 18.04 3.72
C HIS A 57 20.53 17.92 4.90
N LEU A 58 19.88 16.77 5.14
CA LEU A 58 18.85 16.67 6.18
C LEU A 58 18.97 15.53 7.22
N ALA A 59 20.07 14.80 7.31
CA ALA A 59 20.22 13.86 8.44
C ALA A 59 21.68 13.63 8.86
N THR A 60 21.99 13.93 10.13
CA THR A 60 23.17 13.41 10.81
C THR A 60 22.76 12.12 11.54
N PRO A 61 23.28 10.94 11.19
CA PRO A 61 22.82 9.70 11.80
C PRO A 61 23.37 9.54 13.21
N GLN A 62 22.49 9.47 14.22
CA GLN A 62 22.80 8.85 15.50
C GLN A 62 22.08 7.49 15.53
N ALA A 63 22.85 6.44 15.25
CA ALA A 63 22.34 5.07 15.22
C ALA A 63 22.09 4.56 16.64
N THR A 64 20.84 4.21 16.95
CA THR A 64 20.50 3.31 18.05
C THR A 64 19.87 2.07 17.46
N ASN A 65 20.46 0.91 17.78
CA ASN A 65 20.11 -0.45 17.34
C ASN A 65 18.63 -0.62 16.96
N MET A 66 18.33 -0.50 15.67
CA MET A 66 17.02 -0.80 15.09
C MET A 66 17.00 -2.27 14.66
N LEU A 67 15.94 -3.00 15.01
CA LEU A 67 15.75 -4.39 14.59
C LEU A 67 15.79 -4.47 13.06
N VAL A 68 16.76 -5.23 12.53
CA VAL A 68 17.00 -5.33 11.09
C VAL A 68 15.89 -6.16 10.46
N SER A 69 14.89 -5.50 9.88
CA SER A 69 13.92 -6.10 8.97
C SER A 69 14.30 -5.77 7.52
N GLU A 70 13.85 -6.57 6.54
CA GLU A 70 14.05 -6.26 5.11
C GLU A 70 13.34 -4.96 4.67
N TYR A 71 12.48 -4.39 5.52
CA TYR A 71 11.71 -3.17 5.27
C TYR A 71 12.16 -1.98 6.13
N ASN A 72 13.44 -1.97 6.52
CA ASN A 72 14.01 -0.86 7.27
C ASN A 72 13.87 0.45 6.49
N ILE A 73 13.46 1.48 7.20
CA ILE A 73 13.35 2.84 6.67
C ILE A 73 14.70 3.56 6.84
N SER A 74 15.08 4.38 5.86
CA SER A 74 16.25 5.25 6.01
C SER A 74 15.96 6.34 7.06
N GLU A 75 16.99 6.76 7.80
CA GLU A 75 16.85 7.81 8.81
C GLU A 75 16.33 9.12 8.19
N ALA A 76 16.78 9.46 6.97
CA ALA A 76 16.32 10.64 6.24
C ALA A 76 14.81 10.60 5.98
N ILE A 77 14.28 9.45 5.53
CA ILE A 77 12.83 9.27 5.35
C ILE A 77 12.10 9.36 6.68
N LEU A 78 12.63 8.73 7.72
CA LEU A 78 11.99 8.72 9.04
C LEU A 78 11.87 10.13 9.62
N VAL A 79 12.95 10.92 9.55
CA VAL A 79 12.98 12.32 9.98
C VAL A 79 11.99 13.15 9.17
N GLU A 80 11.99 13.00 7.85
CA GLU A 80 11.10 13.79 6.98
C GLU A 80 9.62 13.44 7.21
N ALA A 81 9.30 12.15 7.36
CA ALA A 81 7.96 11.72 7.74
C ALA A 81 7.55 12.32 9.09
N HIS A 82 8.43 12.27 10.10
CA HIS A 82 8.18 12.85 11.43
C HIS A 82 7.90 14.36 11.36
N ASN A 83 8.68 15.10 10.58
CA ASN A 83 8.49 16.54 10.39
C ASN A 83 7.13 16.85 9.75
N GLN A 84 6.79 16.17 8.66
CA GLN A 84 5.52 16.41 7.98
C GLN A 84 4.31 15.97 8.84
N ILE A 85 4.44 14.92 9.65
CA ILE A 85 3.40 14.53 10.61
C ILE A 85 3.20 15.64 11.65
N ALA A 86 4.28 16.16 12.24
CA ALA A 86 4.21 17.26 13.20
C ALA A 86 3.53 18.48 12.58
N GLU A 87 3.87 18.83 11.34
CA GLU A 87 3.27 19.93 10.60
C GLU A 87 1.76 19.73 10.37
N VAL A 88 1.33 18.53 9.96
CA VAL A 88 -0.12 18.21 9.81
C VAL A 88 -0.88 18.40 11.13
N HIS A 89 -0.20 18.18 12.25
CA HIS A 89 -0.76 18.36 13.59
C HIS A 89 -0.55 19.76 14.18
N GLN A 90 0.08 20.68 13.45
CA GLN A 90 0.43 22.02 13.93
C GLN A 90 1.30 21.97 15.20
N LEU A 91 2.18 20.97 15.26
CA LEU A 91 3.16 20.77 16.31
C LEU A 91 4.56 21.04 15.77
N ARG A 92 5.48 21.38 16.67
CA ARG A 92 6.91 21.35 16.36
C ARG A 92 7.43 19.91 16.46
N PRO A 93 8.43 19.50 15.66
CA PRO A 93 8.94 18.13 15.68
C PRO A 93 9.36 17.62 17.07
N GLU A 94 9.87 18.50 17.94
CA GLU A 94 10.28 18.19 19.31
C GLU A 94 9.10 17.91 20.27
N GLU A 95 7.89 18.36 19.92
CA GLU A 95 6.66 18.12 20.70
C GLU A 95 6.05 16.75 20.38
N LEU A 96 6.48 16.13 19.26
CA LEU A 96 6.09 14.79 18.86
C LEU A 96 7.17 13.78 19.28
N ALA A 97 6.78 12.76 20.04
CA ALA A 97 7.71 11.69 20.42
C ALA A 97 8.22 10.96 19.17
N ARG A 98 9.54 10.83 19.04
CA ARG A 98 10.16 10.07 17.94
C ARG A 98 9.64 8.63 17.93
N PRO A 99 9.33 8.06 16.76
CA PRO A 99 8.90 6.67 16.67
C PRO A 99 9.98 5.74 17.21
N TYR A 100 9.56 4.67 17.91
CA TYR A 100 10.45 3.62 18.39
C TYR A 100 11.06 2.81 17.23
N THR A 101 10.29 2.62 16.17
CA THR A 101 10.71 1.95 14.93
C THR A 101 9.88 2.49 13.77
N GLY A 102 10.44 2.44 12.57
CA GLY A 102 9.74 2.77 11.33
C GLY A 102 9.94 1.66 10.30
N VAL A 103 8.92 1.44 9.48
CA VAL A 103 8.93 0.48 8.37
C VAL A 103 8.41 1.20 7.15
N MET A 104 9.09 1.06 6.03
CA MET A 104 8.61 1.60 4.76
C MET A 104 8.50 0.51 3.71
N HIS A 105 7.41 0.56 2.96
CA HIS A 105 7.25 -0.27 1.78
C HIS A 105 6.95 0.63 0.57
N TYR A 106 7.90 0.69 -0.36
CA TYR A 106 7.74 1.40 -1.62
C TYR A 106 7.44 0.41 -2.74
N TRP A 107 6.20 0.39 -3.19
CA TRP A 107 5.78 -0.49 -4.27
C TRP A 107 6.19 0.09 -5.64
N LYS A 108 7.40 -0.26 -6.10
CA LYS A 108 7.91 0.13 -7.43
C LYS A 108 7.29 -0.73 -8.52
N GLY A 109 6.59 -0.11 -9.47
CA GLY A 109 5.97 -0.80 -10.62
C GLY A 109 4.44 -0.81 -10.57
N ALA A 110 3.82 -1.98 -10.77
CA ALA A 110 2.37 -2.16 -10.92
C ALA A 110 1.56 -2.11 -9.61
N SER A 111 1.94 -1.22 -8.70
CA SER A 111 1.34 -1.08 -7.36
C SER A 111 -0.05 -0.44 -7.38
N LEU A 112 -0.24 0.46 -8.33
CA LEU A 112 -1.50 1.05 -8.70
C LEU A 112 -1.57 1.02 -10.22
N TYR A 113 -2.65 0.44 -10.74
CA TYR A 113 -2.93 0.42 -12.17
C TYR A 113 -4.29 1.09 -12.39
N SER A 114 -4.48 1.63 -13.59
CA SER A 114 -5.71 2.32 -13.95
C SER A 114 -5.98 2.12 -15.43
N TRP A 115 -7.25 2.10 -15.79
CA TRP A 115 -7.67 1.99 -17.17
C TRP A 115 -7.26 3.23 -17.95
N LYS A 116 -6.74 3.03 -19.17
CA LYS A 116 -6.51 4.13 -20.10
C LYS A 116 -7.86 4.75 -20.48
N ALA A 117 -7.87 6.06 -20.70
CA ALA A 117 -9.07 6.76 -21.17
C ALA A 117 -9.59 6.13 -22.47
N GLY A 118 -10.90 5.89 -22.53
CA GLY A 118 -11.56 5.26 -23.69
C GLY A 118 -11.43 3.74 -23.78
N ALA A 119 -10.79 3.07 -22.81
CA ALA A 119 -10.75 1.62 -22.76
C ALA A 119 -12.17 1.05 -22.52
N ASN A 120 -12.57 0.03 -23.30
CA ASN A 120 -13.78 -0.73 -23.03
C ASN A 120 -13.46 -1.88 -22.07
N LEU A 121 -13.71 -1.65 -20.79
CA LEU A 121 -13.37 -2.58 -19.71
C LEU A 121 -14.03 -3.95 -19.90
N GLU A 122 -15.31 -3.98 -20.31
CA GLU A 122 -16.06 -5.22 -20.46
C GLU A 122 -15.46 -6.13 -21.55
N ILE A 123 -15.04 -5.53 -22.67
CA ILE A 123 -14.40 -6.27 -23.75
C ILE A 123 -13.02 -6.75 -23.31
N ILE A 124 -12.20 -5.86 -22.76
CA ILE A 124 -10.81 -6.16 -22.42
C ILE A 124 -10.75 -7.22 -21.31
N SER A 125 -11.56 -7.09 -20.25
CA SER A 125 -11.55 -8.05 -19.15
C SER A 125 -11.89 -9.46 -19.61
N LYS A 126 -12.91 -9.62 -20.48
CA LYS A 126 -13.29 -10.92 -21.05
C LYS A 126 -12.22 -11.52 -21.96
N GLN A 127 -11.51 -10.69 -22.72
CA GLN A 127 -10.41 -11.11 -23.61
C GLN A 127 -9.19 -11.53 -22.81
N MET A 128 -8.84 -10.80 -21.75
CA MET A 128 -7.64 -11.07 -20.96
C MET A 128 -7.72 -12.39 -20.20
N ILE A 129 -8.91 -12.91 -19.88
CA ILE A 129 -9.05 -14.23 -19.24
C ILE A 129 -8.50 -15.37 -20.11
N LYS A 130 -8.58 -15.25 -21.45
CA LYS A 130 -7.99 -16.21 -22.39
C LYS A 130 -7.50 -15.47 -23.64
N PRO A 131 -6.32 -14.83 -23.56
CA PRO A 131 -5.83 -13.97 -24.63
C PRO A 131 -5.32 -14.79 -25.82
N PHE A 132 -4.91 -16.03 -25.57
CA PHE A 132 -4.44 -16.97 -26.58
C PHE A 132 -5.43 -18.13 -26.70
N LYS A 133 -6.09 -18.26 -27.86
CA LYS A 133 -7.15 -19.27 -28.07
C LYS A 133 -6.61 -20.70 -28.00
N ASP A 134 -5.42 -20.91 -28.56
CA ASP A 134 -4.82 -22.24 -28.76
C ASP A 134 -3.89 -22.67 -27.61
N ALA A 135 -3.80 -21.85 -26.56
CA ALA A 135 -2.98 -22.15 -25.39
C ALA A 135 -3.85 -22.22 -24.12
N ASN A 136 -3.47 -23.10 -23.19
CA ASN A 136 -4.06 -23.20 -21.86
C ASN A 136 -3.40 -22.19 -20.91
N VAL A 137 -3.42 -20.92 -21.30
CA VAL A 137 -2.85 -19.80 -20.53
C VAL A 137 -3.97 -18.81 -20.23
N HIS A 138 -4.14 -18.51 -18.94
CA HIS A 138 -5.18 -17.64 -18.43
C HIS A 138 -4.56 -16.50 -17.63
N ILE A 139 -5.04 -15.28 -17.85
CA ILE A 139 -4.61 -14.11 -17.06
C ILE A 139 -5.76 -13.72 -16.14
N VAL A 140 -5.51 -13.82 -14.85
CA VAL A 140 -6.41 -13.41 -13.77
C VAL A 140 -5.67 -12.46 -12.84
N GLY A 141 -6.41 -11.81 -11.96
CA GLY A 141 -5.92 -10.77 -11.08
C GLY A 141 -6.57 -9.44 -11.40
N SER A 142 -6.25 -8.46 -10.56
CA SER A 142 -7.00 -7.22 -10.48
C SER A 142 -6.66 -6.21 -11.59
N CYS A 143 -5.53 -6.40 -12.30
CA CYS A 143 -5.03 -5.47 -13.33
C CYS A 143 -5.97 -5.30 -14.54
N TYR A 144 -6.74 -6.34 -14.87
CA TYR A 144 -7.62 -6.38 -16.04
C TYR A 144 -9.07 -6.75 -15.68
N SER A 145 -9.45 -6.61 -14.41
CA SER A 145 -10.81 -6.84 -13.94
C SER A 145 -11.68 -5.59 -14.06
N ASN A 146 -13.00 -5.78 -14.02
CA ASN A 146 -13.97 -4.68 -14.02
C ASN A 146 -13.93 -3.88 -12.70
N SER A 147 -13.63 -4.56 -11.60
CA SER A 147 -13.38 -3.97 -10.28
C SER A 147 -11.87 -3.74 -10.06
N GLN A 148 -11.49 -2.85 -9.16
CA GLN A 148 -10.10 -2.66 -8.74
C GLN A 148 -9.84 -3.47 -7.45
N TRP A 149 -8.56 -3.58 -7.05
CA TRP A 149 -8.15 -4.16 -5.76
C TRP A 149 -8.47 -5.66 -5.62
N MET A 150 -8.63 -6.13 -4.38
CA MET A 150 -8.81 -7.55 -4.06
C MET A 150 -10.10 -8.10 -4.68
N GLU A 151 -11.16 -7.32 -4.66
CA GLU A 151 -12.45 -7.65 -5.28
C GLU A 151 -12.26 -7.95 -6.76
N GLY A 152 -11.55 -7.08 -7.49
CA GLY A 152 -11.23 -7.32 -8.90
C GLY A 152 -10.43 -8.59 -9.16
N ALA A 153 -9.46 -8.90 -8.28
CA ALA A 153 -8.71 -10.15 -8.38
C ALA A 153 -9.64 -11.36 -8.21
N LEU A 154 -10.50 -11.35 -7.20
CA LEU A 154 -11.44 -12.44 -6.94
C LEU A 154 -12.47 -12.59 -8.06
N ASP A 155 -13.06 -11.49 -8.51
CA ASP A 155 -14.04 -11.46 -9.62
C ASP A 155 -13.44 -12.11 -10.88
N SER A 156 -12.19 -11.77 -11.22
CA SER A 156 -11.54 -12.32 -12.43
C SER A 156 -11.32 -13.84 -12.35
N VAL A 157 -11.09 -14.37 -11.15
CA VAL A 157 -10.95 -15.80 -10.89
C VAL A 157 -12.31 -16.48 -11.00
N GLU A 158 -13.36 -15.86 -10.45
CA GLU A 158 -14.72 -16.38 -10.54
C GLU A 158 -15.18 -16.52 -12.00
N VAL A 159 -14.93 -15.53 -12.85
CA VAL A 159 -15.26 -15.61 -14.29
C VAL A 159 -14.47 -16.73 -14.99
N LEU A 160 -13.21 -16.97 -14.61
CA LEU A 160 -12.44 -18.09 -15.15
C LEU A 160 -13.06 -19.44 -14.73
N LEU A 161 -13.39 -19.60 -13.45
CA LEU A 161 -13.98 -20.82 -12.92
C LEU A 161 -15.34 -21.09 -13.54
N ASP A 162 -16.20 -20.08 -13.64
CA ASP A 162 -17.50 -20.18 -14.31
C ASP A 162 -17.36 -20.65 -15.75
N ARG A 163 -16.42 -20.07 -16.52
CA ARG A 163 -16.11 -20.54 -17.88
C ARG A 163 -15.65 -21.99 -17.90
N TYR A 164 -14.77 -22.38 -16.98
CA TYR A 164 -14.25 -23.75 -16.92
C TYR A 164 -15.37 -24.76 -16.65
N TYR A 165 -16.21 -24.51 -15.64
CA TYR A 165 -17.29 -25.43 -15.27
C TYR A 165 -18.46 -25.41 -16.26
N ASN A 166 -18.83 -24.25 -16.82
CA ASN A 166 -19.92 -24.17 -17.80
C ASN A 166 -19.51 -24.69 -19.18
N GLN A 167 -18.23 -24.60 -19.58
CA GLN A 167 -17.75 -25.27 -20.79
C GLN A 167 -17.71 -26.81 -20.65
N GLN A 168 -17.65 -27.35 -19.42
CA GLN A 168 -17.82 -28.80 -19.23
C GLN A 168 -19.30 -29.23 -19.33
N ASN A 169 -20.25 -28.31 -19.10
CA ASN A 169 -21.67 -28.61 -19.23
C ASN A 169 -22.17 -28.69 -20.68
N ASP A 170 -21.39 -28.27 -21.67
CA ASP A 170 -21.71 -28.47 -23.09
C ASP A 170 -21.43 -29.91 -23.59
N THR A 171 -21.22 -30.87 -22.68
CA THR A 171 -21.09 -32.31 -23.00
C THR A 171 -22.28 -33.17 -22.59
N TRP A 172 -23.42 -32.56 -22.23
CA TRP A 172 -24.69 -33.26 -22.13
C TRP A 172 -25.80 -32.49 -22.86
N ILE A 173 -25.99 -32.87 -24.14
CA ILE A 173 -27.22 -33.13 -24.91
C ILE A 173 -26.85 -33.06 -26.40
#